data_AF-A0A5N5WLD7-F1
#
_entry.id   AF-A0A5N5WLD7-F1
#
_cell.length_a   1.000
_cell.length_b   1.000
_cell.length_c   1.000
_cell.angle_alpha   90.00
_cell.angle_beta   90.00
_cell.angle_gamma   90.00
#
_symmetry.space_group_name_H-M   'P 1'
#
loop_
_entity.id
_entity.type
_entity.pdbx_description
1 polymer ?
#
loop_
_entity_poly.entity_id
_entity_poly.type
_entity_poly.pdbx_seq_one_letter_code
_entity_poly.pdbx_strand_id
1 'polypeptide(L)'
;MTRASLAIVILSCSVFAKLEPRSHNTHEFFALQLDGFTHPDHIATALGAQYAGPIGGLPDHHAFSLPKRGDNGIDALLRAQRNKEPQLESSADALDSILWSTTIPAAEHSLHKREPPMENAFESILTGQPDVDAVHAQNNIARSLGIDDPLFPQQWHLFNTVQVGNDLNVTGVWLEGIAGENVTTAIVDDGLDMDSLDLRPNYYASGSYDFNDLVPEPKPRLEDDHHGTRCAGEVAAAKNDVCGIGVAYNSRVSGIRMLSGKVDDIDQAAAINYDYQHNDIYSCSWGPPDDGMHMKAPGLLVQRAIVNGVQNGRGGKGSIFVFSAGNGASQDDNCNFDGILYIRNPAQPCWYLLLVVAPEKASTQLTMVPMSVLVFTAALQLPAHLLQALSP
;
A
#
# COMPACT_ATOMS: atom_id res chain seq x y z
N MET A 1 -2.01 -40.71 39.87
CA MET A 1 -2.24 -39.26 39.63
C MET A 1 -1.23 -38.80 38.60
N THR A 2 -1.64 -38.66 37.34
CA THR A 2 -0.92 -37.87 36.32
C THR A 2 -1.93 -37.60 35.21
N ARG A 3 -2.46 -36.37 35.17
CA ARG A 3 -3.34 -35.88 34.10
C ARG A 3 -2.45 -35.47 32.93
N ALA A 4 -2.62 -36.10 31.77
CA ALA A 4 -2.09 -35.61 30.52
C ALA A 4 -3.07 -34.57 29.97
N SER A 5 -2.67 -33.30 29.96
CA SER A 5 -3.41 -32.22 29.29
C SER A 5 -3.11 -32.28 27.80
N LEU A 6 -4.13 -32.60 27.00
CA LEU A 6 -4.07 -32.55 25.55
C LEU A 6 -4.23 -31.07 25.14
N ALA A 7 -3.14 -30.42 24.74
CA ALA A 7 -3.19 -29.10 24.14
C ALA A 7 -3.70 -29.25 22.69
N ILE A 8 -4.94 -28.83 22.45
CA ILE A 8 -5.48 -28.68 21.10
C ILE A 8 -4.89 -27.39 20.54
N VAL A 9 -3.89 -27.53 19.68
CA VAL A 9 -3.43 -26.43 18.83
C VAL A 9 -4.50 -26.21 17.77
N ILE A 10 -5.31 -25.16 17.96
CA ILE A 10 -6.22 -24.67 16.92
C ILE A 10 -5.31 -23.97 15.90
N LEU A 11 -4.97 -24.68 14.83
CA LEU A 11 -4.38 -24.08 13.65
C LEU A 11 -5.47 -23.16 13.06
N SER A 12 -5.34 -21.84 13.25
CA SER A 12 -6.14 -20.86 12.53
C SER A 12 -5.66 -20.86 11.08
N CYS A 13 -6.15 -21.81 10.27
CA CYS A 13 -6.12 -21.67 8.82
C CYS A 13 -7.06 -20.52 8.48
N SER A 14 -6.51 -19.33 8.26
CA SER A 14 -7.15 -18.27 7.49
C SER A 14 -7.41 -18.83 6.10
N VAL A 15 -8.60 -19.42 5.92
CA VAL A 15 -9.11 -19.76 4.60
C VAL A 15 -9.40 -18.42 3.92
N PHE A 16 -8.42 -17.90 3.19
CA PHE A 16 -8.72 -16.89 2.19
C PHE A 16 -9.70 -17.55 1.23
N ALA A 17 -10.95 -17.08 1.25
CA ALA A 17 -11.92 -17.46 0.24
C ALA A 17 -11.28 -17.19 -1.12
N LYS A 18 -11.38 -18.14 -2.03
CA LYS A 18 -10.82 -18.01 -3.38
C LYS A 18 -11.42 -16.76 -4.02
N LEU A 19 -10.60 -15.74 -4.25
CA LEU A 19 -11.01 -14.55 -4.98
C LEU A 19 -11.38 -15.00 -6.39
N GLU A 20 -12.59 -14.67 -6.84
CA GLU A 20 -13.06 -14.98 -8.18
C GLU A 20 -13.13 -13.69 -9.01
N PRO A 21 -12.76 -13.71 -10.31
CA PRO A 21 -12.76 -12.50 -11.13
C PRO A 21 -14.13 -11.82 -11.19
N ARG A 22 -14.18 -10.51 -10.96
CA ARG A 22 -15.43 -9.73 -11.01
C ARG A 22 -15.67 -9.08 -12.36
N SER A 23 -16.86 -9.33 -12.94
CA SER A 23 -17.29 -8.72 -14.19
C SER A 23 -18.40 -7.70 -13.98
N HIS A 24 -18.02 -6.43 -13.88
CA HIS A 24 -18.94 -5.29 -13.76
C HIS A 24 -19.82 -5.06 -15.01
N ASN A 25 -19.61 -5.80 -16.09
CA ASN A 25 -20.47 -5.75 -17.28
C ASN A 25 -21.76 -6.55 -17.11
N THR A 26 -21.71 -7.63 -16.34
CA THR A 26 -22.81 -8.59 -16.18
C THR A 26 -23.50 -8.46 -14.83
N HIS A 27 -22.76 -8.03 -13.81
CA HIS A 27 -23.22 -7.94 -12.43
C HIS A 27 -22.95 -6.56 -11.84
N GLU A 28 -23.79 -6.17 -10.90
CA GLU A 28 -23.52 -5.10 -9.94
C GLU A 28 -22.94 -5.71 -8.68
N PHE A 29 -21.88 -5.11 -8.16
CA PHE A 29 -21.25 -5.54 -6.92
C PHE A 29 -21.52 -4.51 -5.83
N PHE A 30 -21.67 -4.98 -4.61
CA PHE A 30 -21.87 -4.16 -3.43
C PHE A 30 -21.24 -4.81 -2.22
N ALA A 31 -20.90 -4.00 -1.23
CA ALA A 31 -20.35 -4.44 0.03
C ALA A 31 -21.29 -4.10 1.17
N LEU A 32 -21.46 -5.05 2.09
CA LEU A 32 -22.24 -4.89 3.31
C LEU A 32 -21.35 -5.13 4.52
N GLN A 33 -21.53 -4.33 5.56
CA GLN A 33 -21.07 -4.65 6.91
C GLN A 33 -22.24 -5.28 7.66
N LEU A 34 -22.07 -6.51 8.14
CA LEU A 34 -23.10 -7.21 8.90
C LEU A 34 -22.83 -7.11 10.40
N ASP A 35 -23.84 -7.38 11.22
CA ASP A 35 -23.59 -7.69 12.63
C ASP A 35 -22.78 -9.00 12.74
N GLY A 36 -21.96 -9.13 13.78
CA GLY A 36 -21.09 -10.29 13.97
C GLY A 36 -21.82 -11.62 14.25
N PHE A 37 -23.14 -11.65 14.14
CA PHE A 37 -23.98 -12.83 14.40
C PHE A 37 -24.67 -13.35 13.13
N THR A 38 -24.81 -12.51 12.11
CA THR A 38 -25.56 -12.85 10.90
C THR A 38 -24.68 -13.50 9.86
N HIS A 39 -25.10 -14.68 9.39
CA HIS A 39 -24.40 -15.39 8.33
C HIS A 39 -24.66 -14.73 6.96
N PRO A 40 -23.63 -14.45 6.12
CA PRO A 40 -23.80 -13.78 4.83
C PRO A 40 -24.78 -14.46 3.88
N ASP A 41 -24.87 -15.79 3.89
CA ASP A 41 -25.80 -16.53 3.03
C ASP A 41 -27.28 -16.23 3.31
N HIS A 42 -27.62 -15.87 4.55
CA HIS A 42 -28.98 -15.45 4.89
C HIS A 42 -29.32 -14.13 4.19
N ILE A 43 -28.36 -13.20 4.15
CA ILE A 43 -28.49 -11.92 3.45
C ILE A 43 -28.54 -12.11 1.94
N ALA A 44 -27.67 -12.98 1.40
CA ALA A 44 -27.67 -13.34 -0.01
C ALA A 44 -29.05 -13.87 -0.44
N THR A 45 -29.62 -14.79 0.33
CA THR A 45 -30.95 -15.35 0.07
C THR A 45 -32.05 -14.29 0.17
N ALA A 46 -32.03 -13.46 1.21
CA ALA A 46 -33.03 -12.42 1.45
C ALA A 46 -33.06 -11.35 0.34
N LEU A 47 -31.88 -11.01 -0.20
CA LEU A 47 -31.72 -10.04 -1.27
C LEU A 47 -31.80 -10.64 -2.68
N GLY A 48 -31.87 -11.96 -2.80
CA GLY A 48 -31.71 -12.65 -4.09
C GLY A 48 -30.33 -12.40 -4.73
N ALA A 49 -29.33 -12.09 -3.92
CA ALA A 49 -27.96 -11.80 -4.32
C ALA A 49 -27.08 -13.05 -4.22
N GLN A 50 -25.95 -13.04 -4.91
CA GLN A 50 -24.91 -14.04 -4.75
C GLN A 50 -23.85 -13.52 -3.78
N TYR A 51 -23.52 -14.32 -2.76
CA TYR A 51 -22.41 -14.03 -1.87
C TYR A 51 -21.08 -14.22 -2.61
N ALA A 52 -20.22 -13.19 -2.58
CA ALA A 52 -18.95 -13.16 -3.29
C ALA A 52 -17.73 -13.34 -2.37
N GLY A 53 -17.94 -13.43 -1.05
CA GLY A 53 -16.87 -13.66 -0.07
C GLY A 53 -16.63 -12.49 0.88
N PRO A 54 -15.74 -12.68 1.88
CA PRO A 54 -15.29 -11.61 2.77
C PRO A 54 -14.39 -10.62 2.03
N ILE A 55 -14.30 -9.39 2.54
CA ILE A 55 -13.48 -8.32 1.95
C ILE A 55 -12.14 -8.23 2.70
N GLY A 56 -11.16 -9.01 2.24
CA GLY A 56 -9.79 -8.96 2.76
C GLY A 56 -9.70 -9.09 4.29
N GLY A 57 -8.98 -8.17 4.92
CA GLY A 57 -8.81 -8.10 6.38
C GLY A 57 -9.88 -7.31 7.13
N LEU A 58 -10.95 -6.85 6.46
CA LEU A 58 -12.00 -6.05 7.09
C LEU A 58 -12.98 -6.95 7.86
N PRO A 59 -13.12 -6.80 9.19
CA PRO A 59 -14.02 -7.63 9.99
C PRO A 59 -15.48 -7.35 9.61
N ASP A 60 -16.27 -8.41 9.44
CA ASP A 60 -17.71 -8.37 9.14
C ASP A 60 -18.08 -7.65 7.83
N HIS A 61 -17.11 -7.39 6.94
CA HIS A 61 -17.36 -6.81 5.61
C HIS A 61 -17.41 -7.90 4.55
N HIS A 62 -18.51 -7.92 3.81
CA HIS A 62 -18.86 -8.98 2.88
C HIS A 62 -19.24 -8.41 1.52
N ALA A 63 -18.72 -9.02 0.45
CA ALA A 63 -19.04 -8.67 -0.92
C ALA A 63 -20.20 -9.53 -1.43
N PHE A 64 -21.06 -8.92 -2.22
CA PHE A 64 -22.20 -9.56 -2.86
C PHE A 64 -22.37 -9.06 -4.29
N SER A 65 -23.15 -9.78 -5.08
CA SER A 65 -23.43 -9.41 -6.46
C SER A 65 -24.86 -9.71 -6.89
N LEU A 66 -25.37 -8.91 -7.83
CA LEU A 66 -26.66 -9.09 -8.47
C LEU A 66 -26.51 -9.00 -10.00
N PRO A 67 -27.23 -9.81 -10.80
CA PRO A 67 -27.24 -9.64 -12.25
C PRO A 67 -27.81 -8.27 -12.64
N LYS A 68 -27.16 -7.57 -13.58
CA LYS A 68 -27.69 -6.30 -14.13
C LYS A 68 -29.01 -6.54 -14.87
N ARG A 69 -30.14 -6.16 -14.26
CA ARG A 69 -31.50 -6.24 -14.84
C ARG A 69 -32.24 -4.90 -14.66
N GLY A 70 -32.08 -3.96 -15.59
CA GLY A 70 -32.81 -2.68 -15.57
C GLY A 70 -32.66 -1.87 -14.26
N ASP A 71 -33.56 -0.91 -14.01
CA ASP A 71 -33.53 0.04 -12.86
C ASP A 71 -33.69 -0.59 -11.45
N ASN A 72 -33.57 -1.91 -11.31
CA ASN A 72 -33.75 -2.63 -10.04
C ASN A 72 -32.40 -2.98 -9.39
N GLY A 73 -31.50 -2.01 -9.29
CA GLY A 73 -30.22 -2.16 -8.58
C GLY A 73 -30.38 -2.22 -7.06
N ILE A 74 -29.29 -2.49 -6.34
CA ILE A 74 -29.33 -2.56 -4.87
C ILE A 74 -29.86 -1.29 -4.21
N ASP A 75 -29.60 -0.12 -4.79
CA ASP A 75 -30.16 1.14 -4.34
C ASP A 75 -31.69 1.13 -4.31
N ALA A 76 -32.34 0.49 -5.28
CA ALA A 76 -33.78 0.34 -5.32
C ALA A 76 -34.26 -0.62 -4.22
N LEU A 77 -33.54 -1.71 -3.97
CA LEU A 77 -33.86 -2.68 -2.90
C LEU A 77 -33.73 -2.04 -1.50
N LEU A 78 -32.63 -1.33 -1.24
CA LEU A 78 -32.39 -0.62 0.02
C LEU A 78 -33.40 0.54 0.21
N ARG A 79 -33.77 1.26 -0.86
CA ARG A 79 -34.81 2.31 -0.80
C ARG A 79 -36.19 1.71 -0.53
N ALA A 80 -36.57 0.62 -1.20
CA ALA A 80 -37.84 -0.06 -1.00
C ALA A 80 -38.00 -0.57 0.44
N GLN A 81 -36.91 -1.06 1.03
CA GLN A 81 -36.87 -1.45 2.44
C GLN A 81 -37.02 -0.24 3.38
N ARG A 82 -36.28 0.86 3.15
CA ARG A 82 -36.40 2.09 3.96
C ARG A 82 -37.83 2.64 3.96
N ASN A 83 -38.55 2.43 2.85
CA ASN A 83 -39.94 2.82 2.69
C ASN A 83 -40.95 1.80 3.25
N LYS A 84 -40.48 0.69 3.84
CA LYS A 84 -41.28 -0.42 4.37
C LYS A 84 -42.30 -0.94 3.35
N GLU A 85 -41.84 -1.17 2.12
CA GLU A 85 -42.73 -1.70 1.09
C GLU A 85 -43.19 -3.14 1.44
N PRO A 86 -44.49 -3.46 1.29
CA PRO A 86 -45.08 -4.71 1.79
C PRO A 86 -44.47 -5.99 1.20
N GLN A 87 -43.75 -5.88 0.08
CA GLN A 87 -43.11 -7.03 -0.60
C GLN A 87 -41.83 -7.51 0.11
N LEU A 88 -41.26 -6.74 1.04
CA LEU A 88 -40.03 -7.05 1.77
C LEU A 88 -40.25 -7.43 3.25
N GLU A 89 -41.51 -7.50 3.72
CA GLU A 89 -41.82 -7.77 5.13
C GLU A 89 -41.27 -9.12 5.64
N SER A 90 -41.17 -10.14 4.79
CA SER A 90 -40.59 -11.45 5.17
C SER A 90 -39.06 -11.44 5.31
N SER A 91 -38.40 -10.38 4.83
CA SER A 91 -36.93 -10.22 4.84
C SER A 91 -36.47 -9.12 5.81
N ALA A 92 -37.39 -8.50 6.55
CA ALA A 92 -37.11 -7.37 7.44
C ALA A 92 -36.04 -7.70 8.50
N ASP A 93 -36.16 -8.86 9.16
CA ASP A 93 -35.22 -9.31 10.20
C ASP A 93 -33.79 -9.50 9.66
N ALA A 94 -33.64 -9.96 8.41
CA ALA A 94 -32.34 -10.14 7.79
C ALA A 94 -31.67 -8.79 7.51
N LEU A 95 -32.45 -7.79 7.11
CA LEU A 95 -31.90 -6.51 6.69
C LEU A 95 -31.59 -5.57 7.87
N ASP A 96 -32.19 -5.79 9.04
CA ASP A 96 -31.86 -5.08 10.28
C ASP A 96 -30.42 -5.36 10.78
N SER A 97 -29.83 -6.49 10.35
CA SER A 97 -28.43 -6.84 10.65
C SER A 97 -27.39 -6.07 9.82
N ILE A 98 -27.83 -5.32 8.79
CA ILE A 98 -26.93 -4.56 7.91
C ILE A 98 -26.55 -3.24 8.59
N LEU A 99 -25.31 -3.14 9.04
CA LEU A 99 -24.77 -1.96 9.72
C LEU A 99 -24.32 -0.87 8.75
N TRP A 100 -23.85 -1.27 7.56
CA TRP A 100 -23.40 -0.36 6.51
C TRP A 100 -23.48 -1.02 5.14
N SER A 101 -23.62 -0.22 4.10
CA SER A 101 -23.66 -0.69 2.71
C SER A 101 -22.99 0.32 1.77
N THR A 102 -22.33 -0.16 0.73
CA THR A 102 -21.96 0.65 -0.43
C THR A 102 -22.09 -0.15 -1.72
N THR A 103 -22.45 0.52 -2.80
CA THR A 103 -22.34 -0.03 -4.16
C THR A 103 -20.91 0.16 -4.65
N ILE A 104 -20.39 -0.81 -5.40
CA ILE A 104 -19.06 -0.75 -6.03
C ILE A 104 -19.25 -0.26 -7.46
N PRO A 105 -18.90 1.00 -7.77
CA PRO A 105 -19.17 1.56 -9.08
C PRO A 105 -18.24 0.93 -10.13
N ALA A 106 -18.77 0.72 -11.34
CA ALA A 106 -17.99 0.21 -12.46
C ALA A 106 -16.96 1.23 -12.99
N ALA A 107 -17.15 2.52 -12.71
CA ALA A 107 -16.25 3.62 -13.03
C ALA A 107 -16.19 4.59 -11.85
N GLU A 108 -15.00 5.04 -11.49
CA GLU A 108 -14.83 6.02 -10.41
C GLU A 108 -15.19 7.42 -10.92
N HIS A 109 -15.78 8.24 -10.05
CA HIS A 109 -16.07 9.63 -10.36
C HIS A 109 -14.82 10.48 -10.15
N SER A 110 -14.36 11.15 -11.20
CA SER A 110 -13.30 12.17 -11.14
C SER A 110 -13.89 13.56 -11.35
N LEU A 111 -13.38 14.54 -10.61
CA LEU A 111 -13.65 15.96 -10.83
C LEU A 111 -12.44 16.59 -11.53
N HIS A 112 -12.70 17.51 -12.47
CA HIS A 112 -11.66 18.14 -13.29
C HIS A 112 -11.61 19.66 -13.09
N LYS A 113 -10.40 20.22 -12.89
CA LYS A 113 -10.13 21.68 -12.92
C LYS A 113 -9.95 22.17 -14.38
N ARG A 114 -10.06 23.49 -14.62
CA ARG A 114 -9.75 24.14 -15.92
C ARG A 114 -8.30 24.62 -15.97
N GLU A 115 -7.64 24.42 -17.11
CA GLU A 115 -6.21 24.67 -17.34
C GLU A 115 -5.78 26.15 -17.30
N PRO A 116 -4.68 26.48 -16.60
CA PRO A 116 -3.83 27.63 -16.89
C PRO A 116 -2.70 27.27 -17.90
N PRO A 117 -2.07 28.27 -18.55
CA PRO A 117 -1.03 28.04 -19.55
C PRO A 117 0.30 27.55 -18.93
N MET A 118 0.95 26.60 -19.60
CA MET A 118 2.21 25.95 -19.19
C MET A 118 3.39 26.93 -19.02
N GLU A 119 4.14 26.78 -17.92
CA GLU A 119 5.49 27.31 -17.74
C GLU A 119 6.50 26.16 -17.61
N ASN A 120 7.53 26.18 -18.46
CA ASN A 120 8.61 25.18 -18.44
C ASN A 120 9.75 25.63 -17.53
N ALA A 121 10.17 24.78 -16.58
CA ALA A 121 11.58 24.68 -16.18
C ALA A 121 11.83 23.45 -15.31
N PHE A 122 12.78 22.58 -15.71
CA PHE A 122 13.79 22.03 -14.82
C PHE A 122 15.03 21.58 -15.61
N GLU A 123 16.21 22.02 -15.14
CA GLU A 123 17.52 21.52 -15.55
C GLU A 123 17.97 20.40 -14.62
N SER A 124 18.71 19.43 -15.18
CA SER A 124 19.41 18.38 -14.43
C SER A 124 20.67 18.98 -13.76
N ILE A 125 20.85 18.76 -12.46
CA ILE A 125 22.12 19.07 -11.78
C ILE A 125 22.66 17.83 -11.08
N LEU A 126 23.32 16.98 -11.85
CA LEU A 126 24.46 16.20 -11.37
C LEU A 126 25.67 16.57 -12.24
N THR A 127 26.14 17.80 -12.10
CA THR A 127 27.38 18.27 -12.71
C THR A 127 28.38 18.54 -11.59
N GLY A 128 29.40 17.68 -11.46
CA GLY A 128 30.44 17.83 -10.44
C GLY A 128 31.45 16.69 -10.51
N GLN A 129 32.70 16.97 -10.15
CA GLN A 129 33.70 15.93 -9.91
C GLN A 129 33.51 15.38 -8.49
N PRO A 130 33.69 14.05 -8.27
CA PRO A 130 33.64 13.48 -6.93
C PRO A 130 34.69 14.11 -6.00
N ASP A 131 34.29 14.36 -4.75
CA ASP A 131 35.18 14.69 -3.67
C ASP A 131 36.04 13.47 -3.30
N VAL A 132 37.37 13.66 -3.26
CA VAL A 132 38.34 12.58 -3.07
C VAL A 132 38.22 11.94 -1.69
N ASP A 133 37.98 12.75 -0.65
CA ASP A 133 37.82 12.25 0.72
C ASP A 133 36.51 11.49 0.86
N ALA A 134 35.43 11.96 0.22
CA ALA A 134 34.15 11.26 0.17
C ALA A 134 34.26 9.91 -0.56
N VAL A 135 35.00 9.84 -1.68
CA VAL A 135 35.29 8.58 -2.38
C VAL A 135 36.07 7.62 -1.48
N HIS A 136 37.07 8.10 -0.75
CA HIS A 136 37.80 7.27 0.21
C HIS A 136 36.91 6.78 1.35
N ALA A 137 36.02 7.63 1.87
CA ALA A 137 35.05 7.27 2.89
C ALA A 137 34.08 6.19 2.40
N GLN A 138 33.48 6.36 1.21
CA GLN A 138 32.59 5.36 0.61
C GLN A 138 33.28 4.00 0.46
N ASN A 139 34.52 3.98 -0.06
CA ASN A 139 35.31 2.75 -0.20
C ASN A 139 35.62 2.08 1.15
N ASN A 140 35.89 2.87 2.20
CA ASN A 140 36.14 2.34 3.53
C ASN A 140 34.87 1.76 4.16
N ILE A 141 33.72 2.40 3.95
CA ILE A 141 32.41 1.89 4.36
C ILE A 141 32.11 0.57 3.65
N ALA A 142 32.22 0.54 2.32
CA ALA A 142 32.00 -0.66 1.52
C ALA A 142 32.86 -1.83 2.02
N ARG A 143 34.16 -1.60 2.25
CA ARG A 143 35.07 -2.61 2.79
C ARG A 143 34.69 -3.06 4.20
N SER A 144 34.31 -2.12 5.07
CA SER A 144 33.98 -2.43 6.48
C SER A 144 32.68 -3.24 6.59
N LEU A 145 31.72 -2.97 5.72
CA LEU A 145 30.44 -3.66 5.66
C LEU A 145 30.46 -4.88 4.73
N GLY A 146 31.53 -5.10 3.95
CA GLY A 146 31.59 -6.16 2.95
C GLY A 146 30.54 -5.98 1.85
N ILE A 147 30.42 -4.77 1.32
CA ILE A 147 29.59 -4.42 0.16
C ILE A 147 30.47 -4.58 -1.08
N ASP A 148 30.21 -5.61 -1.86
CA ASP A 148 30.90 -5.91 -3.11
C ASP A 148 30.03 -5.58 -4.36
N ASP A 149 28.82 -5.05 -4.13
CA ASP A 149 27.82 -4.76 -5.16
C ASP A 149 28.29 -3.66 -6.13
N PRO A 150 28.33 -3.93 -7.44
CA PRO A 150 29.03 -3.09 -8.43
C PRO A 150 28.41 -1.71 -8.66
N LEU A 151 27.12 -1.53 -8.37
CA LEU A 151 26.41 -0.27 -8.52
C LEU A 151 26.34 0.55 -7.23
N PHE A 152 26.79 0.02 -6.09
CA PHE A 152 26.83 0.81 -4.84
C PHE A 152 27.56 2.16 -4.98
N PRO A 153 28.71 2.26 -5.69
CA PRO A 153 29.36 3.56 -5.92
C PRO A 153 28.50 4.58 -6.69
N GLN A 154 27.50 4.11 -7.46
CA GLN A 154 26.60 4.94 -8.27
C GLN A 154 25.30 5.30 -7.52
N GLN A 155 25.00 4.65 -6.39
CA GLN A 155 23.83 4.91 -5.56
C GLN A 155 24.06 6.15 -4.67
N TRP A 156 24.15 7.31 -5.32
CA TRP A 156 24.39 8.61 -4.68
C TRP A 156 23.40 8.90 -3.55
N HIS A 157 22.18 8.37 -3.62
CA HIS A 157 21.17 8.54 -2.58
C HIS A 157 21.62 7.89 -1.26
N LEU A 158 22.36 6.77 -1.30
CA LEU A 158 22.86 6.09 -0.10
C LEU A 158 24.15 6.74 0.44
N PHE A 159 25.03 7.17 -0.46
CA PHE A 159 26.24 7.91 -0.14
C PHE A 159 26.67 8.78 -1.33
N ASN A 160 26.65 10.10 -1.17
CA ASN A 160 26.88 11.03 -2.27
C ASN A 160 28.33 11.55 -2.28
N THR A 161 29.13 11.09 -3.24
CA THR A 161 30.52 11.56 -3.38
C THR A 161 30.64 12.86 -4.16
N VAL A 162 29.60 13.33 -4.85
CA VAL A 162 29.66 14.54 -5.69
C VAL A 162 29.10 15.76 -4.94
N GLN A 163 27.98 15.59 -4.27
CA GLN A 163 27.35 16.60 -3.43
C GLN A 163 27.32 16.07 -1.99
N VAL A 164 28.45 16.13 -1.31
CA VAL A 164 28.62 15.58 0.05
C VAL A 164 27.54 16.11 0.99
N GLY A 165 26.86 15.19 1.68
CA GLY A 165 25.74 15.51 2.58
C GLY A 165 24.36 15.50 1.92
N ASN A 166 24.28 15.43 0.59
CA ASN A 166 23.03 15.25 -0.16
C ASN A 166 22.77 13.75 -0.42
N ASP A 167 22.65 12.99 0.67
CA ASP A 167 22.31 11.57 0.72
C ASP A 167 21.43 11.28 1.96
N LEU A 168 21.01 10.02 2.14
CA LEU A 168 20.13 9.63 3.25
C LEU A 168 20.86 9.54 4.60
N ASN A 169 22.19 9.69 4.64
CA ASN A 169 23.02 9.39 5.80
C ASN A 169 22.78 7.98 6.39
N VAL A 170 22.48 7.00 5.54
CA VAL A 170 22.11 5.63 5.96
C VAL A 170 23.32 4.81 6.42
N THR A 171 24.50 5.12 5.89
CA THR A 171 25.72 4.32 6.12
C THR A 171 26.15 4.30 7.59
N GLY A 172 25.91 5.38 8.34
CA GLY A 172 26.17 5.42 9.79
C GLY A 172 25.34 4.38 10.56
N VAL A 173 24.07 4.19 10.17
CA VAL A 173 23.17 3.22 10.81
C VAL A 173 23.56 1.78 10.45
N TRP A 174 24.02 1.55 9.22
CA TRP A 174 24.58 0.24 8.86
C TRP A 174 25.84 -0.11 9.67
N LEU A 175 26.68 0.87 9.98
CA LEU A 175 27.86 0.68 10.84
C LEU A 175 27.48 0.36 12.30
N GLU A 176 26.28 0.74 12.74
CA GLU A 176 25.69 0.33 14.02
C GLU A 176 25.09 -1.10 13.97
N GLY A 177 25.11 -1.75 12.80
CA GLY A 177 24.64 -3.12 12.61
C GLY A 177 23.12 -3.22 12.38
N ILE A 178 22.49 -2.14 11.92
CA ILE A 178 21.05 -2.10 11.65
C ILE A 178 20.83 -2.05 10.13
N ALA A 179 20.21 -3.07 9.55
CA ALA A 179 19.96 -3.16 8.11
C ALA A 179 18.54 -3.67 7.77
N GLY A 180 17.60 -3.55 8.71
CA GLY A 180 16.19 -3.85 8.51
C GLY A 180 15.76 -5.28 8.87
N GLU A 181 16.56 -5.97 9.67
CA GLU A 181 16.29 -7.33 10.12
C GLU A 181 14.88 -7.47 10.75
N ASN A 182 14.17 -8.52 10.35
CA ASN A 182 12.81 -8.84 10.82
C ASN A 182 11.72 -7.81 10.46
N VAL A 183 12.00 -6.86 9.57
CA VAL A 183 11.00 -5.97 8.99
C VAL A 183 10.60 -6.50 7.61
N THR A 184 9.30 -6.47 7.31
CA THR A 184 8.80 -6.81 5.97
C THR A 184 8.10 -5.61 5.34
N THR A 185 8.53 -5.21 4.14
CA THR A 185 7.88 -4.15 3.35
C THR A 185 7.13 -4.75 2.17
N ALA A 186 5.84 -4.45 2.05
CA ALA A 186 5.04 -4.75 0.88
C ALA A 186 5.13 -3.62 -0.15
N ILE A 187 5.50 -3.97 -1.37
CA ILE A 187 5.44 -3.09 -2.54
C ILE A 187 4.09 -3.32 -3.21
N VAL A 188 3.23 -2.30 -3.14
CA VAL A 188 1.86 -2.34 -3.68
C VAL A 188 1.88 -1.70 -5.06
N ASP A 189 2.02 -2.50 -6.13
CA ASP A 189 2.40 -1.97 -7.44
C ASP A 189 2.00 -2.88 -8.63
N ASP A 190 2.76 -2.85 -9.73
CA ASP A 190 2.61 -3.63 -10.97
C ASP A 190 3.25 -5.04 -10.91
N GLY A 191 3.88 -5.38 -9.78
CA GLY A 191 4.48 -6.69 -9.54
C GLY A 191 5.87 -6.60 -8.91
N LEU A 192 6.43 -7.77 -8.62
CA LEU A 192 7.76 -7.92 -8.06
C LEU A 192 8.43 -9.13 -8.72
N ASP A 193 9.53 -8.89 -9.43
CA ASP A 193 10.38 -9.95 -9.98
C ASP A 193 11.12 -10.65 -8.84
N MET A 194 10.46 -11.64 -8.26
CA MET A 194 10.97 -12.46 -7.16
C MET A 194 12.13 -13.37 -7.57
N ASP A 195 12.32 -13.57 -8.88
CA ASP A 195 13.39 -14.39 -9.45
C ASP A 195 14.69 -13.59 -9.63
N SER A 196 14.62 -12.24 -9.56
CA SER A 196 15.77 -11.35 -9.62
C SER A 196 16.83 -11.78 -8.60
N LEU A 197 18.09 -11.89 -9.05
CA LEU A 197 19.19 -12.30 -8.18
C LEU A 197 19.37 -11.36 -6.98
N ASP A 198 19.00 -10.09 -7.14
CA ASP A 198 19.13 -9.05 -6.12
C ASP A 198 17.95 -9.03 -5.13
N LEU A 199 16.77 -9.56 -5.52
CA LEU A 199 15.56 -9.57 -4.66
C LEU A 199 15.21 -10.93 -4.08
N ARG A 200 15.53 -12.02 -4.80
CA ARG A 200 15.20 -13.39 -4.40
C ARG A 200 15.65 -13.74 -2.96
N PRO A 201 16.82 -13.32 -2.46
CA PRO A 201 17.22 -13.62 -1.08
C PRO A 201 16.27 -13.03 -0.02
N ASN A 202 15.65 -11.88 -0.33
CA ASN A 202 14.83 -11.10 0.58
C ASN A 202 13.32 -11.23 0.31
N TYR A 203 12.93 -11.97 -0.73
CA TYR A 203 11.52 -12.14 -1.11
C TYR A 203 10.70 -12.86 -0.02
N TYR A 204 9.56 -12.28 0.34
CA TYR A 204 8.60 -12.83 1.28
C TYR A 204 7.30 -13.25 0.58
N ALA A 205 7.23 -14.53 0.24
CA ALA A 205 6.12 -15.11 -0.51
C ALA A 205 4.77 -15.03 0.23
N SER A 206 4.73 -15.30 1.55
CA SER A 206 3.47 -15.34 2.30
C SER A 206 2.73 -14.00 2.32
N GLY A 207 3.47 -12.89 2.31
CA GLY A 207 2.92 -11.54 2.26
C GLY A 207 2.72 -11.00 0.86
N SER A 208 2.92 -11.83 -0.18
CA SER A 208 2.79 -11.46 -1.58
C SER A 208 1.53 -12.06 -2.22
N TYR A 209 0.98 -11.35 -3.21
CA TYR A 209 -0.18 -11.82 -3.99
C TYR A 209 -0.37 -11.03 -5.28
N ASP A 210 -0.96 -11.66 -6.29
CA ASP A 210 -1.38 -11.04 -7.54
C ASP A 210 -2.91 -10.85 -7.54
N PHE A 211 -3.36 -9.62 -7.33
CA PHE A 211 -4.78 -9.23 -7.37
C PHE A 211 -5.29 -8.96 -8.78
N ASN A 212 -4.40 -8.82 -9.78
CA ASN A 212 -4.82 -8.70 -11.17
C ASN A 212 -5.22 -10.07 -11.75
N ASP A 213 -4.44 -11.11 -11.43
CA ASP A 213 -4.63 -12.47 -11.96
C ASP A 213 -5.10 -13.50 -10.92
N LEU A 214 -5.24 -13.09 -9.65
CA LEU A 214 -5.75 -13.89 -8.53
C LEU A 214 -4.91 -15.15 -8.26
N VAL A 215 -3.59 -14.98 -8.21
CA VAL A 215 -2.63 -16.05 -7.89
C VAL A 215 -1.64 -15.62 -6.81
N PRO A 216 -0.98 -16.55 -6.10
CA PRO A 216 -0.05 -16.19 -5.02
C PRO A 216 1.19 -15.41 -5.47
N GLU A 217 1.66 -15.63 -6.69
CA GLU A 217 2.93 -15.05 -7.16
C GLU A 217 2.70 -13.71 -7.86
N PRO A 218 3.28 -12.59 -7.37
CA PRO A 218 3.09 -11.24 -7.91
C PRO A 218 3.98 -10.98 -9.13
N LYS A 219 4.13 -11.96 -10.02
CA LYS A 219 5.12 -11.92 -11.10
C LYS A 219 4.74 -10.84 -12.11
N PRO A 220 5.67 -9.93 -12.50
CA PRO A 220 5.49 -9.05 -13.65
C PRO A 220 5.14 -9.83 -14.92
N ARG A 221 4.17 -9.36 -15.71
CA ARG A 221 3.72 -10.05 -16.93
C ARG A 221 3.67 -9.17 -18.15
N LEU A 222 3.36 -7.89 -17.97
CA LEU A 222 3.29 -6.90 -19.04
C LEU A 222 4.67 -6.27 -19.28
N GLU A 223 4.86 -5.67 -20.45
CA GLU A 223 6.12 -5.02 -20.82
C GLU A 223 6.43 -3.81 -19.93
N ASP A 224 5.39 -3.15 -19.44
CA ASP A 224 5.43 -2.01 -18.53
C ASP A 224 5.41 -2.38 -17.04
N ASP A 225 5.32 -3.67 -16.68
CA ASP A 225 5.39 -4.15 -15.29
C ASP A 225 6.85 -4.13 -14.78
N HIS A 226 7.42 -2.95 -14.59
CA HIS A 226 8.81 -2.78 -14.13
C HIS A 226 8.94 -1.93 -12.87
N HIS A 227 7.89 -1.22 -12.49
CA HIS A 227 7.93 -0.18 -11.46
C HIS A 227 8.09 -0.78 -10.06
N GLY A 228 7.26 -1.75 -9.69
CA GLY A 228 7.32 -2.39 -8.38
C GLY A 228 8.65 -3.12 -8.12
N THR A 229 9.24 -3.73 -9.15
CA THR A 229 10.57 -4.36 -9.02
C THR A 229 11.68 -3.35 -8.74
N ARG A 230 11.62 -2.15 -9.35
CA ARG A 230 12.58 -1.07 -9.07
C ARG A 230 12.42 -0.56 -7.63
N CYS A 231 11.19 -0.28 -7.21
CA CYS A 231 10.90 0.17 -5.84
C CYS A 231 11.31 -0.89 -4.79
N ALA A 232 11.10 -2.18 -5.07
CA ALA A 232 11.55 -3.27 -4.21
C ALA A 232 13.07 -3.26 -4.03
N GLY A 233 13.82 -2.99 -5.10
CA GLY A 233 15.29 -2.89 -5.05
C GLY A 233 15.77 -1.74 -4.17
N GLU A 234 15.13 -0.57 -4.25
CA GLU A 234 15.47 0.58 -3.39
C GLU A 234 15.33 0.25 -1.89
N VAL A 235 14.34 -0.59 -1.54
CA VAL A 235 14.10 -0.99 -0.15
C VAL A 235 15.03 -2.12 0.28
N ALA A 236 15.06 -3.23 -0.48
CA ALA A 236 15.59 -4.50 -0.01
C ALA A 236 16.39 -5.28 -1.05
N ALA A 237 16.99 -4.61 -2.05
CA ALA A 237 18.07 -5.23 -2.83
C ALA A 237 19.13 -5.80 -1.87
N ALA A 238 19.50 -7.05 -2.09
CA ALA A 238 20.35 -7.81 -1.20
C ALA A 238 21.81 -7.38 -1.39
N LYS A 239 22.56 -7.28 -0.30
CA LYS A 239 24.02 -7.11 -0.39
C LYS A 239 24.65 -8.43 -0.81
N ASN A 240 24.85 -8.65 -2.11
CA ASN A 240 25.14 -9.98 -2.63
C ASN A 240 25.97 -10.05 -3.93
N ASP A 241 26.68 -8.99 -4.31
CA ASP A 241 27.51 -8.86 -5.53
C ASP A 241 26.75 -8.59 -6.84
N VAL A 242 25.43 -8.38 -6.76
CA VAL A 242 24.57 -8.10 -7.92
C VAL A 242 24.03 -6.68 -7.83
N CYS A 243 24.07 -5.94 -8.94
CA CYS A 243 23.49 -4.59 -9.00
C CYS A 243 23.98 -3.69 -7.86
N GLY A 244 23.07 -3.16 -7.04
CA GLY A 244 23.36 -2.25 -5.91
C GLY A 244 22.86 -2.86 -4.61
N ILE A 245 22.55 -2.03 -3.62
CA ILE A 245 21.98 -2.49 -2.34
C ILE A 245 20.75 -1.67 -1.96
N GLY A 246 19.82 -2.30 -1.26
CA GLY A 246 18.66 -1.62 -0.69
C GLY A 246 19.04 -0.84 0.56
N VAL A 247 18.23 0.14 0.94
CA VAL A 247 18.36 0.84 2.23
C VAL A 247 18.36 -0.13 3.41
N ALA A 248 17.50 -1.13 3.34
CA ALA A 248 17.28 -2.16 4.34
C ALA A 248 17.58 -3.53 3.73
N TYR A 249 18.84 -3.74 3.31
CA TYR A 249 19.28 -4.93 2.56
C TYR A 249 19.20 -6.27 3.34
N ASN A 250 18.90 -6.26 4.64
CA ASN A 250 18.59 -7.45 5.45
C ASN A 250 17.10 -7.57 5.80
N SER A 251 16.26 -6.66 5.30
CA SER A 251 14.80 -6.75 5.43
C SER A 251 14.21 -7.73 4.43
N ARG A 252 12.91 -8.01 4.60
CA ARG A 252 12.12 -8.77 3.65
C ARG A 252 11.28 -7.86 2.78
N VAL A 253 11.00 -8.29 1.56
CA VAL A 253 10.13 -7.57 0.63
C VAL A 253 9.06 -8.49 0.04
N SER A 254 7.81 -8.04 0.10
CA SER A 254 6.66 -8.71 -0.55
C SER A 254 6.17 -7.87 -1.72
N GLY A 255 5.55 -8.54 -2.70
CA GLY A 255 4.93 -7.89 -3.86
C GLY A 255 3.43 -8.08 -3.84
N ILE A 256 2.68 -6.98 -3.95
CA ILE A 256 1.23 -6.98 -4.08
C ILE A 256 0.89 -6.36 -5.43
N ARG A 257 0.64 -7.22 -6.44
CA ARG A 257 0.39 -6.80 -7.82
C ARG A 257 -1.07 -6.42 -8.01
N MET A 258 -1.34 -5.14 -8.26
CA MET A 258 -2.69 -4.62 -8.50
C MET A 258 -2.79 -3.56 -9.60
N LEU A 259 -1.67 -3.01 -10.08
CA LEU A 259 -1.69 -1.88 -11.03
C LEU A 259 -1.70 -2.29 -12.50
N SER A 260 -1.46 -3.58 -12.80
CA SER A 260 -1.34 -4.10 -14.17
C SER A 260 -2.67 -4.45 -14.83
N GLY A 261 -3.77 -3.92 -14.31
CA GLY A 261 -5.12 -4.27 -14.75
C GLY A 261 -6.19 -3.59 -13.91
N LYS A 262 -7.46 -3.80 -14.28
CA LYS A 262 -8.58 -3.20 -13.55
C LYS A 262 -8.81 -3.94 -12.23
N VAL A 263 -8.66 -3.21 -11.12
CA VAL A 263 -8.91 -3.69 -9.77
C VAL A 263 -9.95 -2.77 -9.11
N ASP A 264 -11.04 -3.34 -8.61
CA ASP A 264 -12.12 -2.56 -7.97
C ASP A 264 -11.84 -2.32 -6.47
N ASP A 265 -12.68 -1.49 -5.83
CA ASP A 265 -12.49 -1.06 -4.44
C ASP A 265 -12.44 -2.24 -3.43
N ILE A 266 -13.10 -3.35 -3.73
CA ILE A 266 -13.05 -4.55 -2.86
C ILE A 266 -11.66 -5.19 -2.94
N ASP A 267 -11.10 -5.38 -4.13
CA ASP A 267 -9.78 -5.99 -4.29
C ASP A 267 -8.66 -5.04 -3.83
N GLN A 268 -8.79 -3.75 -4.08
CA GLN A 268 -7.85 -2.74 -3.54
C GLN A 268 -7.85 -2.76 -2.01
N ALA A 269 -9.04 -2.80 -1.37
CA ALA A 269 -9.15 -2.90 0.08
C ALA A 269 -8.53 -4.20 0.63
N ALA A 270 -8.74 -5.32 -0.07
CA ALA A 270 -8.15 -6.60 0.30
C ALA A 270 -6.62 -6.59 0.19
N ALA A 271 -6.09 -5.97 -0.85
CA ALA A 271 -4.67 -5.87 -1.10
C ALA A 271 -3.95 -4.96 -0.08
N ILE A 272 -4.54 -3.81 0.26
CA ILE A 272 -4.02 -2.89 1.29
C ILE A 272 -3.95 -3.54 2.69
N ASN A 273 -4.74 -4.59 2.95
CA ASN A 273 -4.67 -5.36 4.19
C ASN A 273 -4.08 -6.76 3.99
N TYR A 274 -3.47 -7.06 2.85
CA TYR A 274 -2.95 -8.40 2.60
C TYR A 274 -1.74 -8.68 3.51
N ASP A 275 -1.87 -9.72 4.34
CA ASP A 275 -0.91 -10.11 5.39
C ASP A 275 -0.47 -8.98 6.34
N TYR A 276 -1.37 -8.03 6.65
CA TYR A 276 -1.07 -6.82 7.45
C TYR A 276 -0.61 -7.05 8.90
N GLN A 277 -0.57 -8.31 9.35
CA GLN A 277 0.04 -8.71 10.61
C GLN A 277 1.55 -8.96 10.48
N HIS A 278 2.04 -9.30 9.29
CA HIS A 278 3.45 -9.61 9.03
C HIS A 278 4.10 -8.66 8.00
N ASN A 279 3.33 -8.09 7.08
CA ASN A 279 3.73 -6.92 6.29
C ASN A 279 3.67 -5.69 7.22
N ASP A 280 4.83 -5.18 7.61
CA ASP A 280 4.95 -4.05 8.53
C ASP A 280 4.65 -2.70 7.85
N ILE A 281 5.21 -2.56 6.64
CA ILE A 281 5.20 -1.32 5.85
C ILE A 281 4.58 -1.62 4.50
N TYR A 282 3.75 -0.71 4.00
CA TYR A 282 3.20 -0.72 2.65
C TYR A 282 3.72 0.50 1.92
N SER A 283 4.52 0.27 0.88
CA SER A 283 5.04 1.31 -0.01
C SER A 283 4.16 1.37 -1.25
N CYS A 284 3.56 2.54 -1.46
CA CYS A 284 2.55 2.77 -2.47
C CYS A 284 2.96 3.95 -3.35
N SER A 285 3.47 3.65 -4.54
CA SER A 285 3.97 4.66 -5.49
C SER A 285 2.95 4.88 -6.63
N TRP A 286 1.69 5.03 -6.25
CA TRP A 286 0.55 5.17 -7.16
C TRP A 286 -0.51 6.08 -6.56
N GLY A 287 -1.37 6.62 -7.42
CA GLY A 287 -2.43 7.53 -7.06
C GLY A 287 -3.31 7.86 -8.26
N PRO A 288 -4.19 8.87 -8.14
CA PRO A 288 -4.88 9.47 -9.28
C PRO A 288 -3.88 10.01 -10.34
N PRO A 289 -4.33 10.26 -11.57
CA PRO A 289 -3.48 10.91 -12.57
C PRO A 289 -2.95 12.27 -12.10
N ASP A 290 -1.63 12.43 -12.18
CA ASP A 290 -0.89 13.64 -11.77
C ASP A 290 -0.93 14.77 -12.84
N ASP A 291 -2.12 15.07 -13.36
CA ASP A 291 -2.29 16.03 -14.46
C ASP A 291 -2.73 17.43 -14.02
N GLY A 292 -2.80 17.69 -12.70
CA GLY A 292 -3.27 18.95 -12.13
C GLY A 292 -4.75 19.25 -12.35
N MET A 293 -5.49 18.29 -12.93
CA MET A 293 -6.91 18.40 -13.19
C MET A 293 -7.72 17.48 -12.31
N HIS A 294 -7.22 16.28 -11.99
CA HIS A 294 -7.97 15.29 -11.23
C HIS A 294 -8.05 15.60 -9.73
N MET A 295 -9.24 15.42 -9.16
CA MET A 295 -9.44 15.30 -7.72
C MET A 295 -10.18 14.01 -7.43
N LYS A 296 -9.52 13.09 -6.71
CA LYS A 296 -10.04 11.74 -6.48
C LYS A 296 -9.67 11.24 -5.09
N ALA A 297 -10.63 10.63 -4.40
CA ALA A 297 -10.40 9.94 -3.15
C ALA A 297 -10.44 8.41 -3.37
N PRO A 298 -9.75 7.62 -2.52
CA PRO A 298 -9.90 6.19 -2.49
C PRO A 298 -11.36 5.82 -2.20
N GLY A 299 -11.81 4.68 -2.72
CA GLY A 299 -13.13 4.15 -2.39
C GLY A 299 -13.28 3.88 -0.89
N LEU A 300 -14.53 3.77 -0.43
CA LEU A 300 -14.82 3.67 0.99
C LEU A 300 -14.25 2.40 1.63
N LEU A 301 -14.12 1.32 0.86
CA LEU A 301 -13.51 0.09 1.38
C LEU A 301 -12.01 0.26 1.56
N VAL A 302 -11.31 0.90 0.61
CA VAL A 302 -9.88 1.21 0.77
C VAL A 302 -9.65 2.13 1.97
N GLN A 303 -10.49 3.15 2.18
CA GLN A 303 -10.41 4.01 3.37
C GLN A 303 -10.56 3.20 4.67
N ARG A 304 -11.55 2.29 4.71
CA ARG A 304 -11.74 1.39 5.86
C ARG A 304 -10.57 0.43 6.03
N ALA A 305 -9.99 -0.07 4.96
CA ALA A 305 -8.83 -0.96 4.99
C ALA A 305 -7.60 -0.24 5.57
N ILE A 306 -7.36 1.01 5.18
CA ILE A 306 -6.26 1.80 5.76
C ILE A 306 -6.50 2.02 7.26
N VAL A 307 -7.71 2.40 7.67
CA VAL A 307 -8.05 2.53 9.10
C VAL A 307 -7.85 1.21 9.85
N ASN A 308 -8.27 0.08 9.29
CA ASN A 308 -8.05 -1.25 9.87
C ASN A 308 -6.57 -1.59 10.00
N GLY A 309 -5.76 -1.32 8.96
CA GLY A 309 -4.32 -1.54 8.99
C GLY A 309 -3.65 -0.74 10.09
N VAL A 310 -3.97 0.55 10.21
CA VAL A 310 -3.39 1.43 11.24
C VAL A 310 -3.86 1.07 12.66
N GLN A 311 -5.08 0.55 12.84
CA GLN A 311 -5.60 0.20 14.16
C GLN A 311 -5.17 -1.20 14.62
N ASN A 312 -5.16 -2.15 13.70
CA ASN A 312 -5.08 -3.58 14.05
C ASN A 312 -3.82 -4.26 13.51
N GLY A 313 -3.10 -3.65 12.57
CA GLY A 313 -1.90 -4.23 11.97
C GLY A 313 -0.75 -4.41 12.96
N ARG A 314 0.16 -5.34 12.63
CA ARG A 314 1.37 -5.64 13.42
C ARG A 314 1.07 -5.91 14.91
N GLY A 315 0.04 -6.71 15.18
CA GLY A 315 -0.43 -7.01 16.54
C GLY A 315 -1.01 -5.80 17.27
N GLY A 316 -1.65 -4.88 16.56
CA GLY A 316 -2.23 -3.65 17.13
C GLY A 316 -1.27 -2.46 17.25
N LYS A 317 -0.04 -2.56 16.70
CA LYS A 317 0.90 -1.43 16.61
C LYS A 317 0.59 -0.48 15.45
N GLY A 318 -0.17 -0.96 14.46
CA GLY A 318 -0.54 -0.24 13.26
C GLY A 318 0.44 -0.46 12.10
N SER A 319 -0.12 -0.89 10.96
CA SER A 319 0.59 -0.92 9.67
C SER A 319 1.02 0.48 9.26
N ILE A 320 2.18 0.59 8.63
CA ILE A 320 2.73 1.87 8.18
C ILE A 320 2.51 1.99 6.68
N PHE A 321 1.82 3.04 6.25
CA PHE A 321 1.57 3.32 4.83
C PHE A 321 2.42 4.52 4.39
N VAL A 322 3.22 4.32 3.35
CA VAL A 322 4.08 5.35 2.74
C VAL A 322 3.61 5.57 1.32
N PHE A 323 3.21 6.80 1.00
CA PHE A 323 2.75 7.19 -0.33
C PHE A 323 3.65 8.24 -0.96
N SER A 324 3.89 8.14 -2.26
CA SER A 324 4.43 9.25 -3.05
C SER A 324 3.43 10.41 -3.07
N ALA A 325 3.89 11.67 -3.02
CA ALA A 325 2.99 12.82 -3.13
C ALA A 325 2.52 13.11 -4.58
N GLY A 326 3.04 12.39 -5.57
CA GLY A 326 2.74 12.61 -6.99
C GLY A 326 3.83 13.37 -7.74
N ASN A 327 3.80 13.23 -9.06
CA ASN A 327 4.77 13.79 -10.00
C ASN A 327 4.21 15.00 -10.79
N GLY A 328 3.03 15.50 -10.42
CA GLY A 328 2.26 16.48 -11.18
C GLY A 328 2.65 17.95 -10.98
N ALA A 329 3.75 18.22 -10.27
CA ALA A 329 4.15 19.59 -9.92
C ALA A 329 4.32 20.52 -11.14
N SER A 330 4.81 19.99 -12.28
CA SER A 330 4.94 20.76 -13.52
C SER A 330 3.60 21.05 -14.20
N GLN A 331 2.52 20.40 -13.76
CA GLN A 331 1.15 20.58 -14.24
C GLN A 331 0.29 21.40 -13.25
N ASP A 332 0.92 22.10 -12.30
CA ASP A 332 0.27 22.81 -11.19
C ASP A 332 -0.63 21.90 -10.33
N ASP A 333 -0.28 20.61 -10.25
CA ASP A 333 -0.97 19.68 -9.37
C ASP A 333 -0.64 19.97 -7.90
N ASN A 334 -1.58 19.63 -7.03
CA ASN A 334 -1.40 19.74 -5.60
C ASN A 334 -1.88 18.45 -4.95
N CYS A 335 -0.98 17.82 -4.19
CA CYS A 335 -1.23 16.55 -3.53
C CYS A 335 -2.47 16.56 -2.59
N ASN A 336 -2.99 17.72 -2.18
CA ASN A 336 -4.26 17.79 -1.45
C ASN A 336 -5.49 17.37 -2.28
N PHE A 337 -5.35 17.28 -3.61
CA PHE A 337 -6.38 16.74 -4.51
C PHE A 337 -6.28 15.23 -4.70
N ASP A 338 -5.20 14.60 -4.20
CA ASP A 338 -5.11 13.16 -4.02
C ASP A 338 -5.66 12.78 -2.63
N GLY A 339 -6.90 12.29 -2.61
CA GLY A 339 -7.58 11.89 -1.39
C GLY A 339 -7.01 10.64 -0.72
N ILE A 340 -6.07 9.91 -1.36
CA ILE A 340 -5.31 8.85 -0.68
C ILE A 340 -4.52 9.44 0.49
N LEU A 341 -4.06 10.68 0.32
CA LEU A 341 -3.30 11.44 1.30
C LEU A 341 -4.17 12.00 2.45
N TYR A 342 -5.49 11.87 2.34
CA TYR A 342 -6.49 12.46 3.24
C TYR A 342 -7.57 11.46 3.68
N ILE A 343 -7.19 10.51 4.53
CA ILE A 343 -8.14 9.55 5.10
C ILE A 343 -8.58 10.03 6.49
N ARG A 344 -9.85 10.43 6.58
CA ARG A 344 -10.46 10.90 7.82
C ARG A 344 -11.16 9.74 8.52
N ASN A 345 -10.85 9.48 9.78
CA ASN A 345 -11.67 8.61 10.61
C ASN A 345 -12.87 9.41 11.16
N PRO A 346 -14.12 9.13 10.76
CA PRO A 346 -15.28 9.83 11.29
C PRO A 346 -15.59 9.50 12.76
N ALA A 347 -15.01 8.43 13.32
CA ALA A 347 -15.28 7.95 14.68
C ALA A 347 -14.24 8.40 15.73
N GLN A 348 -13.13 9.03 15.34
CA GLN A 348 -12.08 9.53 16.24
C GLN A 348 -11.47 10.84 15.67
N PRO A 349 -11.39 11.96 16.42
CA PRO A 349 -10.79 13.21 15.95
C PRO A 349 -9.24 13.20 15.94
N CYS A 350 -8.62 12.02 15.88
CA CYS A 350 -7.16 11.87 15.87
C CYS A 350 -6.66 11.73 14.43
N TRP A 351 -5.78 12.65 14.03
CA TRP A 351 -5.10 12.65 12.75
C TRP A 351 -4.19 11.42 12.65
N TYR A 352 -4.40 10.55 11.65
CA TYR A 352 -3.38 9.58 11.27
C TYR A 352 -2.41 10.28 10.32
N LEU A 353 -1.13 10.36 10.70
CA LEU A 353 -0.08 10.85 9.83
C LEU A 353 0.16 9.79 8.76
N LEU A 354 -0.48 9.95 7.60
CA LEU A 354 0.06 9.37 6.37
C LEU A 354 1.35 10.13 6.08
N LEU A 355 2.47 9.43 5.92
CA LEU A 355 3.73 10.07 5.57
C LEU A 355 3.67 10.46 4.10
N VAL A 356 3.32 11.73 3.85
CA VAL A 356 3.27 12.36 2.53
C VAL A 356 4.58 13.11 2.30
N VAL A 357 5.30 12.79 1.21
CA VAL A 357 6.57 13.44 0.84
C VAL A 357 6.34 14.34 -0.36
N ALA A 358 6.05 15.62 -0.14
CA ALA A 358 5.95 16.61 -1.20
C ALA A 358 7.24 17.44 -1.31
N PRO A 359 7.79 17.70 -2.52
CA PRO A 359 8.84 18.68 -2.72
C PRO A 359 8.19 20.05 -3.01
N GLU A 360 8.14 20.96 -2.03
CA GLU A 360 7.62 22.32 -2.28
C GLU A 360 8.72 23.37 -2.32
N LYS A 361 8.71 24.18 -3.39
CA LYS A 361 9.50 25.41 -3.53
C LYS A 361 8.91 26.50 -2.61
N ALA A 362 9.59 26.81 -1.51
CA ALA A 362 9.62 28.15 -0.96
C ALA A 362 10.96 28.37 -0.25
N SER A 363 11.61 29.48 -0.59
CA SER A 363 12.92 29.93 -0.12
C SER A 363 13.17 29.76 1.38
N THR A 364 13.71 28.62 1.81
CA THR A 364 14.57 28.42 2.98
C THR A 364 15.26 27.07 2.76
N GLN A 365 16.57 26.97 2.99
CA GLN A 365 17.37 25.77 2.77
C GLN A 365 16.76 24.55 3.48
N LEU A 366 16.15 23.61 2.75
CA LEU A 366 15.85 22.27 3.23
C LEU A 366 15.97 21.26 2.09
N THR A 367 16.64 20.16 2.38
CA THR A 367 17.19 19.14 1.49
C THR A 367 16.10 18.30 0.81
N MET A 368 16.31 17.90 -0.45
CA MET A 368 15.46 16.90 -1.11
C MET A 368 15.58 15.56 -0.39
N VAL A 369 14.46 14.96 -0.01
CA VAL A 369 14.40 13.67 0.67
C VAL A 369 13.79 12.65 -0.30
N PRO A 370 14.59 11.71 -0.85
CA PRO A 370 14.08 10.63 -1.69
C PRO A 370 13.17 9.68 -0.89
N MET A 371 12.26 8.98 -1.59
CA MET A 371 11.29 8.02 -1.01
C MET A 371 11.94 6.97 -0.08
N SER A 372 13.21 6.64 -0.34
CA SER A 372 14.04 5.73 0.43
C SER A 372 14.36 6.18 1.87
N VAL A 373 14.25 7.47 2.21
CA VAL A 373 14.49 7.99 3.59
C VAL A 373 13.31 7.76 4.53
N LEU A 374 12.08 7.68 4.02
CA LEU A 374 10.90 7.55 4.88
C LEU A 374 10.53 6.11 5.21
N VAL A 375 10.82 5.17 4.31
CA VAL A 375 10.77 3.73 4.62
C VAL A 375 11.69 3.43 5.82
N PHE A 376 12.81 4.16 5.92
CA PHE A 376 13.81 4.00 6.96
C PHE A 376 13.34 4.45 8.36
N THR A 377 12.67 5.61 8.49
CA THR A 377 12.17 6.09 9.80
C THR A 377 11.05 5.22 10.35
N ALA A 378 10.24 4.62 9.47
CA ALA A 378 9.18 3.68 9.81
C ALA A 378 9.69 2.29 10.25
N ALA A 379 10.73 1.78 9.58
CA ALA A 379 11.31 0.46 9.86
C ALA A 379 12.00 0.37 11.23
N LEU A 380 12.51 1.48 11.77
CA LEU A 380 13.41 1.46 12.92
C LEU A 380 12.74 1.46 14.31
N GLN A 381 11.40 1.54 14.42
CA GLN A 381 10.69 1.63 15.71
C GLN A 381 11.33 2.66 16.68
N LEU A 382 11.90 3.75 16.15
CA LEU A 382 12.64 4.70 16.98
C LEU A 382 11.69 5.46 17.91
N PRO A 383 12.02 5.58 19.21
CA PRO A 383 11.21 6.34 20.13
C PRO A 383 11.29 7.84 19.79
N ALA A 384 10.16 8.54 19.91
CA ALA A 384 9.95 9.91 19.42
C ALA A 384 10.95 10.97 19.92
N HIS A 385 11.76 10.69 20.94
CA HIS A 385 12.79 11.59 21.45
C HIS A 385 14.09 11.59 20.63
N LEU A 386 14.32 10.58 19.78
CA LEU A 386 15.46 10.53 18.85
C LEU A 386 15.24 11.32 17.56
N LEU A 387 13.98 11.71 17.26
CA LEU A 387 13.64 12.60 16.15
C LEU A 387 14.23 14.02 16.29
N GLN A 388 14.56 14.46 17.52
CA GLN A 388 15.22 15.75 17.75
C GLN A 388 16.72 15.75 17.45
N ALA A 389 17.35 14.59 17.27
CA ALA A 389 18.79 14.47 17.04
C ALA A 389 19.18 14.36 15.55
N LEU A 390 18.21 14.32 14.65
CA LEU A 390 18.41 14.24 13.19
C LEU A 390 18.17 15.58 12.47
N SER A 391 18.02 16.67 13.21
CA SER A 391 18.18 18.02 12.67
C SER A 391 19.65 18.44 12.88
N PRO A 392 20.32 19.08 11.91
CA PRO A 392 21.44 19.95 12.27
C PRO A 392 20.98 21.04 13.26
#